data_AF-A0A2H9Q3N9-F1
#
_entry.id   AF-A0A2H9Q3N9-F1
#
_cell.length_a   1.000
_cell.length_b   1.000
_cell.length_c   1.000
_cell.angle_alpha   90.00
_cell.angle_beta   90.00
_cell.angle_gamma   90.00
#
_symmetry.space_group_name_H-M   'P 1'
#
loop_
_entity.id
_entity.type
_entity.pdbx_description
1 polymer ?
#
loop_
_entity_poly.entity_id
_entity_poly.type
_entity_poly.pdbx_seq_one_letter_code
_entity_poly.pdbx_strand_id
1 'polypeptide(L)'
;MKNKMVKNMQWGIIISVLILIAGIILVMHSVNPEVFGKVVGPVSNEGASEKATVTLENFPEYLKINPIIKNLPKDALLIISVHDNGKVYKYFIKGKTISYIGEQNEKSDIEISFPSEYISKLNEADLCEVAREMNANGDLSFKINVNKISLSWKYKDLLKYKSCFGY
;
A
#
# COMPACT_ATOMS: atom_id res chain seq x y z
N MET A 1 -50.52 32.83 -2.34
CA MET A 1 -50.42 31.85 -3.44
C MET A 1 -49.00 31.57 -3.92
N LYS A 2 -48.05 32.53 -3.90
CA LYS A 2 -46.66 32.32 -4.37
C LYS A 2 -45.83 31.26 -3.61
N ASN A 3 -46.06 31.04 -2.31
CA ASN A 3 -45.28 30.07 -1.52
C ASN A 3 -45.57 28.59 -1.85
N LYS A 4 -46.71 28.27 -2.46
CA LYS A 4 -47.04 26.88 -2.83
C LYS A 4 -46.33 26.43 -4.11
N MET A 5 -46.01 27.38 -5.00
CA MET A 5 -45.39 27.10 -6.29
C MET A 5 -43.89 26.82 -6.17
N VAL A 6 -43.19 27.51 -5.27
CA VAL A 6 -41.75 27.30 -5.02
C VAL A 6 -41.47 25.93 -4.39
N LYS A 7 -42.36 25.48 -3.48
CA LYS A 7 -42.20 24.19 -2.79
C LYS A 7 -42.32 23.00 -3.75
N ASN A 8 -43.19 23.10 -4.75
CA ASN A 8 -43.36 22.05 -5.76
C ASN A 8 -42.21 22.00 -6.77
N MET A 9 -41.57 23.14 -7.05
CA MET A 9 -40.42 23.20 -7.95
C MET A 9 -39.15 22.59 -7.30
N GLN A 10 -38.96 22.78 -6.00
CA GLN A 10 -37.82 22.19 -5.27
C GLN A 10 -37.89 20.66 -5.21
N TRP A 11 -39.08 20.09 -5.05
CA TRP A 11 -39.25 18.62 -5.07
C TRP A 11 -38.92 17.99 -6.43
N GLY A 12 -39.22 18.69 -7.53
CA GLY A 12 -38.87 18.22 -8.87
C GLY A 12 -37.36 18.08 -9.09
N ILE A 13 -36.57 19.05 -8.58
CA ILE A 13 -35.10 19.01 -8.69
C ILE A 13 -34.52 17.85 -7.88
N ILE A 14 -35.02 17.63 -6.65
CA ILE A 14 -34.55 16.54 -5.78
C ILE A 14 -34.81 15.17 -6.44
N ILE A 15 -36.01 14.97 -7.00
CA ILE A 15 -36.38 13.73 -7.69
C ILE A 15 -35.50 13.52 -8.93
N SER A 16 -35.23 14.57 -9.70
CA SER A 16 -34.35 14.50 -10.88
C SER A 16 -32.91 14.09 -10.52
N VAL A 17 -32.37 14.62 -9.42
CA VAL A 17 -31.02 14.27 -8.95
C VAL A 17 -30.96 12.82 -8.46
N LEU A 18 -31.98 12.35 -7.73
CA LEU A 18 -32.05 10.96 -7.27
C LEU A 18 -32.09 9.96 -8.43
N ILE A 19 -32.84 10.26 -9.50
CA ILE A 19 -32.90 9.42 -10.70
C ILE A 19 -31.53 9.37 -11.40
N LEU A 20 -30.83 10.51 -11.51
CA LEU A 20 -29.48 10.56 -12.07
C LEU A 20 -28.48 9.71 -11.28
N ILE A 21 -28.50 9.80 -9.95
CA ILE A 21 -27.62 9.00 -9.07
C ILE A 21 -27.92 7.50 -9.22
N ALA A 22 -29.19 7.11 -9.23
CA ALA A 22 -29.59 5.71 -9.43
C ALA A 22 -29.14 5.17 -10.79
N GLY A 23 -29.24 5.98 -11.86
CA GLY A 23 -28.74 5.62 -13.20
C GLY A 23 -27.23 5.37 -13.22
N ILE A 24 -26.44 6.22 -12.55
CA ILE A 24 -24.98 6.06 -12.45
C ILE A 24 -24.63 4.75 -11.72
N ILE A 25 -25.32 4.43 -10.63
CA ILE A 25 -25.09 3.19 -9.86
C ILE A 25 -25.41 1.94 -10.70
N LEU A 26 -26.45 2.00 -11.53
CA LEU A 26 -26.84 0.91 -12.45
C LEU A 26 -25.79 0.68 -13.55
N VAL A 27 -25.25 1.76 -14.12
CA VAL A 27 -24.18 1.68 -15.12
C VAL A 27 -22.90 1.09 -14.50
N MET A 28 -22.53 1.50 -13.28
CA MET A 28 -21.33 0.96 -12.61
C MET A 28 -21.43 -0.54 -12.30
N HIS A 29 -22.61 -1.06 -11.97
CA HIS A 29 -22.80 -2.52 -11.77
C HIS A 29 -22.80 -3.32 -13.08
N SER A 30 -23.07 -2.67 -14.23
CA SER A 30 -23.12 -3.35 -15.53
C SER A 30 -21.73 -3.53 -16.16
N VAL A 31 -20.69 -2.89 -15.62
CA VAL A 31 -19.31 -3.06 -16.06
C VAL A 31 -18.68 -4.21 -15.29
N ASN A 32 -18.81 -5.42 -15.83
CA ASN A 32 -18.08 -6.59 -15.37
C ASN A 32 -16.56 -6.35 -15.56
N PRO A 33 -15.72 -6.38 -14.51
CA PRO A 33 -14.28 -6.13 -14.64
C PRO A 33 -13.49 -7.32 -15.26
N GLU A 34 -14.15 -8.36 -15.77
CA GLU A 34 -13.50 -9.60 -16.22
C GLU A 34 -12.97 -9.58 -17.67
N VAL A 35 -13.02 -8.44 -18.38
CA VAL A 35 -12.55 -8.36 -19.78
C VAL A 35 -11.30 -7.49 -19.90
N PHE A 36 -10.23 -7.86 -19.21
CA PHE A 36 -8.87 -7.51 -19.63
C PHE A 36 -8.17 -8.77 -20.10
N GLY A 37 -8.26 -8.98 -21.41
CA GLY A 37 -7.68 -10.09 -22.14
C GLY A 37 -6.19 -10.22 -21.89
N LYS A 38 -5.84 -11.34 -21.28
CA LYS A 38 -4.49 -11.84 -21.08
C LYS A 38 -3.91 -12.24 -22.44
N VAL A 39 -3.16 -11.35 -23.09
CA VAL A 39 -2.31 -11.72 -24.23
C VAL A 39 -1.06 -12.39 -23.66
N VAL A 40 -1.11 -13.71 -23.51
CA VAL A 40 0.06 -14.52 -23.16
C VAL A 40 0.78 -14.85 -24.46
N GLY A 41 1.74 -14.00 -24.84
CA GLY A 41 2.77 -14.41 -25.79
C GLY A 41 3.74 -15.39 -25.11
N PRO A 42 4.39 -16.30 -25.86
CA PRO A 42 5.49 -17.09 -25.33
C PRO A 42 6.64 -16.14 -24.98
N VAL A 43 6.83 -15.88 -23.69
CA VAL A 43 8.00 -15.15 -23.19
C VAL A 43 9.19 -16.11 -23.30
N SER A 44 10.12 -15.78 -24.19
CA SER A 44 11.45 -16.39 -24.25
C SER A 44 12.11 -16.21 -22.88
N ASN A 45 12.25 -17.30 -22.13
CA ASN A 45 13.03 -17.36 -20.90
C ASN A 45 14.52 -17.38 -21.26
N GLU A 46 15.05 -16.25 -21.72
CA GLU A 46 16.49 -16.06 -21.88
C GLU A 46 17.05 -15.41 -20.62
N GLY A 47 17.80 -16.21 -19.88
CA GLY A 47 18.51 -15.82 -18.67
C GLY A 47 17.66 -15.94 -17.41
N ALA A 48 17.55 -17.16 -16.88
CA ALA A 48 17.17 -17.36 -15.48
C ALA A 48 18.23 -16.67 -14.61
N SER A 49 18.06 -15.36 -14.41
CA SER A 49 18.74 -14.61 -13.37
C SER A 49 18.32 -15.27 -12.07
N GLU A 50 19.22 -16.06 -11.49
CA GLU A 50 19.05 -16.68 -10.19
C GLU A 50 18.56 -15.58 -9.23
N LYS A 51 17.29 -15.69 -8.83
CA LYS A 51 16.64 -14.68 -7.99
C LYS A 51 17.42 -14.70 -6.68
N ALA A 52 18.23 -13.67 -6.45
CA ALA A 52 19.09 -13.61 -5.28
C ALA A 52 18.24 -13.85 -4.01
N THR A 53 18.62 -14.87 -3.23
CA THR A 53 17.93 -15.20 -2.00
C THR A 53 18.00 -14.03 -1.04
N VAL A 54 16.85 -13.47 -0.68
CA VAL A 54 16.66 -12.42 0.31
C VAL A 54 16.98 -13.00 1.70
N THR A 55 17.95 -12.39 2.36
CA THR A 55 18.39 -12.64 3.73
C THR A 55 18.38 -11.32 4.50
N LEU A 56 18.59 -11.36 5.82
CA LEU A 56 18.60 -10.15 6.63
C LEU A 56 19.73 -9.18 6.23
N GLU A 57 20.87 -9.73 5.81
CA GLU A 57 22.06 -8.97 5.40
C GLU A 57 21.82 -8.19 4.11
N ASN A 58 21.10 -8.77 3.15
CA ASN A 58 20.81 -8.14 1.86
C ASN A 58 19.40 -7.53 1.78
N PHE A 59 18.61 -7.62 2.84
CA PHE A 59 17.27 -7.04 2.93
C PHE A 59 17.23 -5.55 2.53
N PRO A 60 18.19 -4.69 2.91
CA PRO A 60 18.24 -3.31 2.41
C PRO A 60 18.32 -3.21 0.89
N GLU A 61 19.07 -4.08 0.22
CA GLU A 61 19.19 -4.07 -1.24
C GLU A 61 17.91 -4.54 -1.91
N TYR A 62 17.26 -5.57 -1.34
CA TYR A 62 15.92 -5.99 -1.76
C TYR A 62 14.91 -4.83 -1.65
N LEU A 63 14.91 -4.09 -0.55
CA LEU A 63 14.01 -2.95 -0.35
C LEU A 63 14.24 -1.87 -1.41
N LYS A 64 15.48 -1.56 -1.79
CA LYS A 64 15.76 -0.52 -2.83
C LYS A 64 15.13 -0.83 -4.18
N ILE A 65 15.06 -2.12 -4.55
CA ILE A 65 14.47 -2.53 -5.83
C ILE A 65 12.95 -2.71 -5.75
N ASN A 66 12.38 -2.79 -4.56
CA ASN A 66 10.97 -3.06 -4.34
C ASN A 66 10.07 -1.90 -4.85
N PRO A 67 8.97 -2.19 -5.57
CA PRO A 67 8.05 -1.17 -6.09
C PRO A 67 7.47 -0.25 -5.01
N ILE A 68 7.17 -0.74 -3.81
CA ILE A 68 6.59 0.07 -2.73
C ILE A 68 7.59 1.16 -2.31
N ILE A 69 8.85 0.78 -2.09
CA ILE A 69 9.93 1.71 -1.71
C ILE A 69 10.25 2.69 -2.84
N LYS A 70 10.25 2.24 -4.10
CA LYS A 70 10.46 3.10 -5.27
C LYS A 70 9.39 4.19 -5.43
N ASN A 71 8.16 3.93 -4.98
CA ASN A 71 7.04 4.86 -5.02
C ASN A 71 6.94 5.74 -3.76
N LEU A 72 7.91 5.68 -2.84
CA LEU A 72 7.93 6.57 -1.69
C LEU A 72 8.10 8.04 -2.11
N PRO A 73 7.43 8.98 -1.43
CA PRO A 73 7.69 10.40 -1.64
C PRO A 73 9.14 10.74 -1.25
N LYS A 74 9.72 11.77 -1.88
CA LYS A 74 11.15 12.11 -1.70
C LYS A 74 11.50 12.47 -0.24
N ASP A 75 10.55 13.02 0.50
CA ASP A 75 10.66 13.41 1.89
C ASP A 75 10.08 12.36 2.86
N ALA A 76 9.78 11.14 2.39
CA ALA A 76 9.30 10.05 3.23
C ALA A 76 10.29 9.72 4.35
N LEU A 77 9.80 9.50 5.56
CA LEU A 77 10.60 9.04 6.70
C LEU A 77 9.96 7.77 7.27
N LEU A 78 10.60 6.62 7.10
CA LEU A 78 10.09 5.33 7.57
C LEU A 78 11.13 4.62 8.40
N ILE A 79 10.67 3.86 9.39
CA ILE A 79 11.48 2.88 10.11
C ILE A 79 10.90 1.50 9.84
N ILE A 80 11.73 0.57 9.42
CA ILE A 80 11.40 -0.86 9.34
C ILE A 80 12.21 -1.58 10.42
N SER A 81 11.54 -2.29 11.31
CA SER A 81 12.15 -3.07 12.39
C SER A 81 11.93 -4.56 12.16
N VAL A 82 13.01 -5.33 12.05
CA VAL A 82 12.94 -6.78 11.92
C VAL A 82 13.38 -7.43 13.23
N HIS A 83 12.53 -8.28 13.80
CA HIS A 83 12.80 -8.97 15.06
C HIS A 83 13.38 -10.37 14.78
N ASP A 84 14.59 -10.64 15.26
CA ASP A 84 15.25 -11.95 15.11
C ASP A 84 15.84 -12.41 16.45
N ASN A 85 15.31 -13.49 17.02
CA ASN A 85 15.84 -14.12 18.24
C ASN A 85 16.12 -13.12 19.40
N GLY A 86 15.23 -12.16 19.61
CA GLY A 86 15.35 -11.12 20.64
C GLY A 86 16.20 -9.91 20.25
N LYS A 87 16.85 -9.91 19.08
CA LYS A 87 17.51 -8.74 18.50
C LYS A 87 16.56 -7.98 17.58
N VAL A 88 16.74 -6.67 17.48
CA VAL A 88 15.94 -5.80 16.61
C VAL A 88 16.86 -5.10 15.62
N TYR A 89 16.61 -5.33 14.34
CA TYR A 89 17.32 -4.70 13.23
C TYR A 89 16.47 -3.56 12.68
N LYS A 90 16.90 -2.31 12.91
CA LYS A 90 16.18 -1.13 12.42
C LYS A 90 16.82 -0.55 11.17
N TYR A 91 16.00 -0.35 10.15
CA TYR A 91 16.36 0.30 8.90
C TYR A 91 15.57 1.59 8.76
N PHE A 92 16.28 2.71 8.60
CA PHE A 92 15.70 4.01 8.34
C PHE A 92 15.67 4.28 6.84
N ILE A 93 14.49 4.66 6.34
CA ILE A 93 14.27 4.98 4.94
C ILE A 93 13.94 6.47 4.85
N LYS A 94 14.81 7.22 4.16
CA LYS A 94 14.63 8.63 3.86
C LYS A 94 14.51 8.82 2.36
N GLY A 95 13.27 8.97 1.88
CA GLY A 95 12.96 8.95 0.46
C GLY A 95 13.36 7.62 -0.19
N LYS A 96 14.48 7.61 -0.92
CA LYS A 96 15.03 6.42 -1.60
C LYS A 96 16.29 5.86 -0.94
N THR A 97 16.80 6.52 0.10
CA THR A 97 17.99 6.08 0.82
C THR A 97 17.58 5.18 1.97
N ILE A 98 18.27 4.06 2.12
CA ILE A 98 18.05 3.09 3.18
C ILE A 98 19.34 2.99 3.99
N SER A 99 19.24 3.16 5.30
CA SER A 99 20.39 3.11 6.22
C SER A 99 20.06 2.21 7.41
N TYR A 100 21.00 1.39 7.83
CA TYR A 100 20.90 0.67 9.10
C TYR A 100 21.20 1.63 10.25
N ILE A 101 20.29 1.71 11.24
CA ILE A 101 20.42 2.66 12.38
C ILE A 101 20.60 1.95 13.73
N GLY A 102 20.60 0.61 13.75
CA GLY A 102 20.77 -0.17 14.99
C GLY A 102 19.69 0.19 16.02
N GLU A 103 20.11 0.55 17.24
CA GLU A 103 19.19 0.92 18.32
C GLU A 103 18.76 2.39 18.32
N GLN A 104 19.31 3.22 17.44
CA GLN A 104 19.01 4.66 17.41
C GLN A 104 17.52 4.89 17.13
N ASN A 105 17.00 6.00 17.68
CA ASN A 105 15.63 6.42 17.45
C ASN A 105 15.64 7.66 16.56
N GLU A 106 15.13 7.49 15.35
CA GLU A 106 14.95 8.56 14.38
C GLU A 106 13.48 8.99 14.34
N LYS A 107 13.23 10.25 14.01
CA LYS A 107 11.85 10.69 13.77
C LYS A 107 11.35 10.12 12.45
N SER A 108 10.24 9.39 12.51
CA SER A 108 9.60 8.76 11.36
C SER A 108 8.16 9.23 11.19
N ASP A 109 7.64 9.12 9.97
CA ASP A 109 6.21 9.27 9.68
C ASP A 109 5.47 7.94 9.92
N ILE A 110 6.13 6.83 9.58
CA ILE A 110 5.61 5.46 9.64
C ILE A 110 6.68 4.55 10.27
N GLU A 111 6.26 3.69 11.19
CA GLU A 111 7.06 2.59 11.72
C GLU A 111 6.38 1.27 11.36
N ILE A 112 7.14 0.35 10.79
CA ILE A 112 6.71 -1.01 10.43
C ILE A 112 7.60 -1.97 11.20
N SER A 113 7.02 -2.97 11.85
CA SER A 113 7.77 -4.00 12.56
C SER A 113 7.19 -5.38 12.34
N PHE A 114 8.05 -6.37 12.13
CA PHE A 114 7.65 -7.77 11.92
C PHE A 114 8.78 -8.76 12.25
N PRO A 115 8.49 -10.06 12.42
CA PRO A 115 9.50 -11.09 12.69
C PRO A 115 10.37 -11.45 11.46
N SER A 116 11.62 -11.83 11.69
CA SER A 116 12.59 -12.20 10.63
C SER A 116 12.19 -13.38 9.76
N GLU A 117 11.33 -14.26 10.26
CA GLU A 117 10.82 -15.44 9.52
C GLU A 117 10.08 -15.07 8.22
N TYR A 118 9.56 -13.85 8.12
CA TYR A 118 8.91 -13.37 6.90
C TYR A 118 9.90 -12.90 5.82
N ILE A 119 11.18 -12.69 6.15
CA ILE A 119 12.21 -12.32 5.17
C ILE A 119 12.43 -13.46 4.19
N SER A 120 12.49 -14.71 4.65
CA SER A 120 12.69 -15.87 3.77
C SER A 120 11.52 -16.04 2.80
N LYS A 121 10.29 -15.69 3.20
CA LYS A 121 9.09 -15.72 2.34
C LYS A 121 9.15 -14.73 1.17
N LEU A 122 9.95 -13.67 1.27
CA LEU A 122 10.17 -12.72 0.16
C LEU A 122 10.91 -13.34 -1.04
N ASN A 123 11.48 -14.53 -0.87
CA ASN A 123 12.05 -15.31 -1.97
C ASN A 123 10.97 -15.90 -2.87
N GLU A 124 9.83 -16.25 -2.30
CA GLU A 124 8.74 -16.97 -2.97
C GLU A 124 7.62 -16.01 -3.40
N ALA A 125 7.34 -15.00 -2.58
CA ALA A 125 6.26 -14.05 -2.78
C ALA A 125 6.76 -12.59 -2.79
N ASP A 126 5.93 -11.66 -3.27
CA ASP A 126 6.26 -10.24 -3.22
C ASP A 126 5.99 -9.63 -1.82
N LEU A 127 6.56 -8.44 -1.56
CA LEU A 127 6.39 -7.76 -0.27
C LEU A 127 4.93 -7.51 0.11
N CYS A 128 4.03 -7.30 -0.86
CA CYS A 128 2.62 -7.03 -0.58
C CYS A 128 1.89 -8.30 -0.14
N GLU A 129 2.16 -9.43 -0.78
CA GLU A 129 1.62 -10.73 -0.38
C GLU A 129 2.11 -11.14 1.00
N VAL A 130 3.41 -11.05 1.26
CA VAL A 130 3.98 -11.32 2.58
C VAL A 130 3.42 -10.35 3.62
N ALA A 131 3.24 -9.07 3.30
CA ALA A 131 2.62 -8.10 4.22
C ALA A 131 1.18 -8.43 4.57
N ARG A 132 0.38 -8.92 3.61
CA ARG A 132 -1.00 -9.36 3.87
C ARG A 132 -1.03 -10.56 4.81
N GLU A 133 -0.13 -11.52 4.59
CA GLU A 133 0.01 -12.70 5.45
C GLU A 133 0.40 -12.28 6.88
N MET A 134 1.44 -11.45 7.04
CA MET A 134 1.85 -10.91 8.34
C MET A 134 0.70 -10.20 9.06
N ASN A 135 -0.07 -9.39 8.33
CA ASN A 135 -1.21 -8.68 8.90
C ASN A 135 -2.36 -9.63 9.30
N ALA A 136 -2.63 -10.67 8.52
CA ALA A 136 -3.64 -11.67 8.82
C ALA A 136 -3.28 -12.50 10.07
N ASN A 137 -1.99 -12.75 10.29
CA ASN A 137 -1.48 -13.47 11.46
C ASN A 137 -1.32 -12.56 12.71
N GLY A 138 -1.42 -11.24 12.56
CA GLY A 138 -1.19 -10.28 13.64
C GLY A 138 0.28 -10.00 13.94
N ASP A 139 1.19 -10.43 13.07
CA ASP A 139 2.65 -10.28 13.22
C ASP A 139 3.17 -8.95 12.65
N LEU A 140 2.34 -8.27 11.85
CA LEU A 140 2.66 -6.94 11.34
C LEU A 140 2.20 -5.85 12.31
N SER A 141 3.14 -5.12 12.88
CA SER A 141 2.85 -3.87 13.60
C SER A 141 3.12 -2.67 12.70
N PHE A 142 2.11 -1.82 12.53
CA PHE A 142 2.14 -0.63 11.70
C PHE A 142 1.70 0.59 12.53
N LYS A 143 2.61 1.55 12.71
CA LYS A 143 2.38 2.74 13.52
C LYS A 143 2.60 3.99 12.69
N ILE A 144 1.62 4.88 12.72
CA ILE A 144 1.65 6.18 12.04
C ILE A 144 1.93 7.26 13.09
N ASN A 145 3.00 8.03 12.90
CA ASN A 145 3.42 9.12 13.80
C ASN A 145 3.00 10.52 13.32
N VAL A 146 2.46 10.63 12.10
CA VAL A 146 1.91 11.87 11.53
C VAL A 146 0.38 11.88 11.54
N ASN A 147 -0.23 13.06 11.42
CA ASN A 147 -1.70 13.11 11.32
C ASN A 147 -2.19 12.47 10.00
N LYS A 148 -3.40 11.89 10.05
CA LYS A 148 -3.98 11.11 8.93
C LYS A 148 -4.12 11.90 7.62
N ILE A 149 -4.42 13.20 7.72
CA ILE A 149 -4.61 14.07 6.56
C ILE A 149 -3.26 14.27 5.85
N SER A 150 -2.23 14.64 6.59
CA SER A 150 -0.86 14.79 6.10
C SER A 150 -0.35 13.49 5.49
N LEU A 151 -0.60 12.36 6.16
CA LEU A 151 -0.24 11.04 5.64
C LEU A 151 -0.89 10.76 4.29
N SER A 152 -2.20 10.96 4.17
CA SER A 152 -2.95 10.67 2.94
C SER A 152 -2.48 11.50 1.75
N TRP A 153 -2.14 12.78 1.99
CA TRP A 153 -1.60 13.66 0.96
C TRP A 153 -0.16 13.31 0.59
N LYS A 154 0.70 13.08 1.58
CA LYS A 154 2.12 12.79 1.38
C LYS A 154 2.34 11.43 0.71
N TYR A 155 1.60 10.41 1.14
CA TYR A 155 1.73 9.02 0.69
C TYR A 155 0.63 8.62 -0.31
N LYS A 156 0.04 9.58 -1.03
CA LYS A 156 -1.05 9.32 -1.99
C LYS A 156 -0.70 8.24 -3.03
N ASP A 157 0.56 8.18 -3.48
CA ASP A 157 1.02 7.22 -4.49
C ASP A 157 1.13 5.79 -3.93
N LEU A 158 1.17 5.66 -2.59
CA LEU A 158 1.13 4.37 -1.91
C LEU A 158 -0.30 3.87 -1.64
N LEU A 159 -1.34 4.69 -1.89
CA LEU A 159 -2.72 4.25 -1.68
C LEU A 159 -3.10 3.05 -2.56
N LYS A 160 -2.40 2.85 -3.69
CA LYS A 160 -2.53 1.63 -4.51
C LYS A 160 -2.08 0.35 -3.80
N TYR A 161 -1.26 0.47 -2.76
CA TYR A 161 -0.78 -0.63 -1.90
C TYR A 161 -1.53 -0.71 -0.58
N LYS A 162 -2.61 0.07 -0.40
CA LYS A 162 -3.41 0.10 0.82
C LYS A 162 -3.87 -1.29 1.27
N SER A 163 -4.30 -2.12 0.32
CA SER A 163 -4.71 -3.51 0.56
C SER A 163 -3.60 -4.43 1.07
N CYS A 164 -2.32 -4.07 0.91
CA CYS A 164 -1.20 -4.85 1.41
C CYS A 164 -1.09 -4.80 2.94
N PHE A 165 -1.54 -3.70 3.54
CA PHE A 165 -1.33 -3.38 4.95
C PHE A 165 -2.64 -3.41 5.78
N GLY A 166 -3.75 -3.84 5.17
CA GLY A 166 -4.99 -4.15 5.90
C GLY A 166 -5.80 -2.97 6.44
N TYR A 167 -5.57 -1.74 5.96
CA TYR A 167 -6.37 -0.55 6.30
C TYR A 167 -7.07 0.03 5.09
#